data_AF-A0A534MMY4-F1
#
_entry.id   AF-A0A534MMY4-F1
#
_cell.length_a   1.000
_cell.length_b   1.000
_cell.length_c   1.000
_cell.angle_alpha   90.00
_cell.angle_beta   90.00
_cell.angle_gamma   90.00
#
_symmetry.space_group_name_H-M   'P 1'
#
loop_
_entity.id
_entity.type
_entity.pdbx_description
1 polymer ?
#
loop_
_entity_poly.entity_id
_entity_poly.type
_entity_poly.pdbx_seq_one_letter_code
_entity_poly.pdbx_strand_id
1 'polypeptide(L)'
;MAVLRQHRDPPHRDGGPHLGADRRLDRPRRDLRERLRGRPPPVGVVDHHDAVPDLAKGPRGQSTGGEAVRVALAQLDPTVGDKAKNLKKLETAVASAQADLLLTGELFLSGYMARAAFAHLAEPLDGPAVRAATSIAQEHSTHLIFGMPEREESTKRLFNTAVLVAPDGKVAAYRKVYPANFGPFEEGLYFARGEDLTIVDTKIGRIALLICYDSFFPELAKAYAIEGAQLLAIISASPSTSKPLFDKILPARAIENAMPLVYTNLVGTELNIVFQGGTQAIGPRGENLGQAEDFVESTVIADVDLRDVPTARTFRPTLRDTRKEFWEPVAPTIPVRRA
;
A
#
# COMPACT_ATOMS: atom_id res chain seq x y z
N MET A 1 -35.33 -41.44 36.77
CA MET A 1 -36.15 -41.47 38.00
C MET A 1 -36.22 -40.05 38.54
N ALA A 2 -37.43 -39.56 38.83
CA ALA A 2 -37.70 -38.16 39.19
C ALA A 2 -37.80 -37.96 40.72
N VAL A 3 -38.42 -36.85 41.17
CA VAL A 3 -38.78 -36.41 42.56
C VAL A 3 -37.82 -35.34 43.12
N LEU A 4 -38.25 -34.14 43.57
CA LEU A 4 -39.53 -33.40 43.42
C LEU A 4 -39.28 -31.89 43.69
N ARG A 5 -40.12 -30.98 43.17
CA ARG A 5 -40.13 -29.55 43.51
C ARG A 5 -40.87 -29.28 44.83
N GLN A 6 -40.53 -28.19 45.52
CA GLN A 6 -41.54 -27.36 46.22
C GLN A 6 -41.23 -25.85 46.06
N HIS A 7 -42.27 -25.07 45.77
CA HIS A 7 -42.28 -23.59 45.75
C HIS A 7 -42.72 -23.04 47.12
N ARG A 8 -42.32 -21.80 47.45
CA ARG A 8 -43.13 -20.81 48.19
C ARG A 8 -42.53 -19.40 48.10
N ASP A 9 -43.32 -18.46 47.56
CA ASP A 9 -43.14 -17.00 47.71
C ASP A 9 -44.19 -16.48 48.74
N PRO A 10 -44.34 -15.16 48.98
CA PRO A 10 -43.59 -14.39 49.98
C PRO A 10 -44.55 -13.65 50.96
N PRO A 11 -44.07 -12.62 51.68
CA PRO A 11 -44.92 -11.43 51.85
C PRO A 11 -44.19 -10.07 51.69
N HIS A 12 -44.92 -9.06 51.20
CA HIS A 12 -44.52 -7.64 51.20
C HIS A 12 -44.58 -7.03 52.61
N ARG A 13 -43.76 -6.03 52.98
CA ARG A 13 -44.02 -4.56 52.99
C ARG A 13 -42.94 -3.86 53.88
N ASP A 14 -42.68 -2.55 53.88
CA ASP A 14 -43.06 -1.36 53.08
C ASP A 14 -42.03 -0.22 53.33
N GLY A 15 -42.01 0.84 52.50
CA GLY A 15 -41.46 2.16 52.88
C GLY A 15 -40.14 2.62 52.22
N GLY A 16 -40.16 3.78 51.55
CA GLY A 16 -38.98 4.46 50.96
C GLY A 16 -38.24 5.41 51.93
N PRO A 17 -37.44 6.40 51.45
CA PRO A 17 -37.83 7.32 50.37
C PRO A 17 -36.76 7.58 49.26
N HIS A 18 -37.21 8.36 48.27
CA HIS A 18 -36.55 8.75 47.02
C HIS A 18 -35.22 9.52 47.13
N LEU A 19 -34.33 9.34 46.15
CA LEU A 19 -33.44 10.38 45.60
C LEU A 19 -33.00 10.04 44.16
N GLY A 20 -32.90 11.06 43.29
CA GLY A 20 -32.10 11.01 42.05
C GLY A 20 -32.70 10.37 40.79
N ALA A 21 -33.56 11.09 40.07
CA ALA A 21 -33.94 10.70 38.70
C ALA A 21 -32.81 10.97 37.68
N ASP A 22 -32.41 9.93 36.95
CA ASP A 22 -31.40 9.97 35.89
C ASP A 22 -31.86 10.84 34.70
N ARG A 23 -31.16 11.95 34.44
CA ARG A 23 -31.46 12.87 33.33
C ARG A 23 -30.98 12.30 32.00
N ARG A 24 -31.78 11.39 31.43
CA ARG A 24 -31.63 11.02 30.01
C ARG A 24 -31.89 12.25 29.14
N LEU A 25 -30.86 12.63 28.36
CA LEU A 25 -30.95 13.71 27.39
C LEU A 25 -31.80 13.26 26.19
N ASP A 26 -33.08 13.64 26.19
CA ASP A 26 -33.94 13.55 25.02
C ASP A 26 -33.37 14.44 23.89
N ARG A 27 -32.64 13.83 22.97
CA ARG A 27 -32.38 14.41 21.65
C ARG A 27 -33.51 13.97 20.72
N PRO A 28 -34.32 14.89 20.16
CA PRO A 28 -35.36 14.50 19.21
C PRO A 28 -34.72 13.89 17.97
N ARG A 29 -35.10 12.64 17.65
CA ARG A 29 -34.83 12.01 16.35
C ARG A 29 -35.63 12.75 15.28
N ARG A 30 -35.11 13.89 14.79
CA ARG A 30 -35.66 14.55 13.60
C ARG A 30 -35.60 13.57 12.42
N ASP A 31 -36.76 13.32 11.84
CA ASP A 31 -36.95 12.31 10.80
C ASP A 31 -36.08 12.64 9.57
N LEU A 32 -35.21 11.69 9.19
CA LEU A 32 -34.35 11.82 8.02
C LEU A 32 -35.18 11.93 6.71
N ARG A 33 -36.45 11.46 6.73
CA ARG A 33 -37.37 11.52 5.59
C ARG A 33 -37.83 12.94 5.24
N GLU A 34 -37.82 13.89 6.18
CA GLU A 34 -38.28 15.26 5.87
C GLU A 34 -37.25 16.07 5.08
N ARG A 35 -35.95 15.79 5.24
CA ARG A 35 -34.89 16.49 4.48
C ARG A 35 -34.83 16.15 2.98
N LEU A 36 -35.65 15.19 2.51
CA LEU A 36 -35.70 14.77 1.11
C LEU A 36 -36.83 15.44 0.31
N ARG A 37 -37.71 16.23 0.95
CA ARG A 37 -38.80 16.97 0.29
C ARG A 37 -38.30 18.27 -0.34
N GLY A 38 -37.43 18.15 -1.35
CA GLY A 38 -36.85 19.28 -2.08
C GLY A 38 -35.94 18.90 -3.23
N ARG A 39 -35.97 17.64 -3.69
CA ARG A 39 -35.25 17.26 -4.92
C ARG A 39 -35.95 17.88 -6.14
N PRO A 40 -35.21 18.45 -7.10
CA PRO A 40 -35.76 18.71 -8.43
C PRO A 40 -36.25 17.39 -9.04
N PRO A 41 -37.15 17.45 -10.06
CA PRO A 41 -37.62 16.24 -10.73
C PRO A 41 -36.43 15.40 -11.24
N PRO A 42 -36.58 14.07 -11.35
CA PRO A 42 -35.53 13.23 -11.90
C PRO A 42 -35.17 13.76 -13.29
N VAL A 43 -33.90 14.12 -13.48
CA VAL A 43 -33.36 14.43 -14.81
C VAL A 43 -33.65 13.19 -15.66
N GLY A 44 -34.31 13.40 -16.81
CA GLY A 44 -34.78 12.30 -17.64
C GLY A 44 -33.65 11.33 -17.95
N VAL A 45 -33.95 10.03 -17.98
CA VAL A 45 -33.00 9.03 -18.45
C VAL A 45 -32.71 9.35 -19.91
N VAL A 46 -31.56 9.95 -20.16
CA VAL A 46 -31.03 10.12 -21.51
C VAL A 46 -30.51 8.74 -21.92
N ASP A 47 -31.10 8.16 -22.95
CA ASP A 47 -30.56 6.96 -23.59
C ASP A 47 -29.21 7.32 -24.22
N HIS A 48 -28.14 7.14 -23.44
CA HIS A 48 -26.77 7.25 -23.92
C HIS A 48 -26.40 6.00 -24.74
N HIS A 49 -27.01 5.92 -25.92
CA HIS A 49 -26.58 5.03 -27.00
C HIS A 49 -25.31 5.54 -27.71
N ASP A 50 -24.89 6.77 -27.43
CA ASP A 50 -23.54 7.24 -27.74
C ASP A 50 -22.54 6.54 -26.83
N ALA A 51 -21.55 5.87 -27.44
CA ALA A 51 -20.52 5.14 -26.72
C ALA A 51 -19.78 6.08 -25.76
N VAL A 52 -19.91 5.84 -24.44
CA VAL A 52 -19.06 6.47 -23.43
C VAL A 52 -17.61 6.19 -23.83
N PRO A 53 -16.78 7.23 -24.11
CA PRO A 53 -15.41 7.00 -24.53
C PRO A 53 -14.69 6.23 -23.44
N ASP A 54 -14.03 5.14 -23.83
CA ASP A 54 -13.25 4.30 -22.93
C ASP A 54 -12.25 5.17 -22.16
N LEU A 55 -12.49 5.33 -20.86
CA LEU A 55 -11.76 6.26 -20.01
C LEU A 55 -10.29 5.85 -19.81
N ALA A 56 -9.93 4.60 -20.15
CA ALA A 56 -8.54 4.15 -20.23
C ALA A 56 -7.85 4.57 -21.55
N LYS A 57 -8.63 4.94 -22.58
CA LYS A 57 -8.16 5.35 -23.92
C LYS A 57 -8.27 6.86 -24.18
N GLY A 58 -8.17 7.68 -23.13
CA GLY A 58 -8.02 9.13 -23.29
C GLY A 58 -6.80 9.48 -24.17
N PRO A 59 -6.79 10.65 -24.84
CA PRO A 59 -5.71 11.03 -25.74
C PRO A 59 -4.37 11.07 -24.98
N ARG A 60 -3.43 10.21 -25.39
CA ARG A 60 -2.04 10.26 -24.90
C ARG A 60 -1.45 11.61 -25.30
N GLY A 61 -0.86 12.33 -24.35
CA GLY A 61 -0.23 13.62 -24.61
C GLY A 61 0.87 13.49 -25.67
N GLN A 62 0.92 14.41 -26.65
CA GLN A 62 2.01 14.41 -27.63
C GLN A 62 3.34 14.70 -26.90
N SER A 63 4.35 13.87 -27.17
CA SER A 63 5.57 13.81 -26.37
C SER A 63 6.44 15.06 -26.51
N THR A 64 6.76 15.70 -25.38
CA THR A 64 7.81 16.72 -25.30
C THR A 64 8.83 16.37 -24.21
N GLY A 65 9.96 15.78 -24.61
CA GLY A 65 11.25 16.01 -23.93
C GLY A 65 11.57 15.30 -22.60
N GLY A 66 10.90 14.20 -22.24
CA GLY A 66 11.34 13.30 -21.15
C GLY A 66 11.23 11.84 -21.59
N GLU A 67 11.94 10.91 -20.96
CA GLU A 67 11.86 9.48 -21.30
C GLU A 67 10.88 8.73 -20.39
N ALA A 68 10.36 7.59 -20.86
CA ALA A 68 9.53 6.72 -20.05
C ALA A 68 10.42 5.91 -19.09
N VAL A 69 9.98 5.70 -17.86
CA VAL A 69 10.75 4.95 -16.86
C VAL A 69 10.55 3.47 -17.10
N ARG A 70 11.62 2.76 -17.49
CA ARG A 70 11.62 1.32 -17.67
C ARG A 70 11.67 0.66 -16.30
N VAL A 71 10.56 0.05 -15.87
CA VAL A 71 10.46 -0.63 -14.58
C VAL A 71 10.59 -2.15 -14.75
N ALA A 72 11.27 -2.77 -13.80
CA ALA A 72 11.39 -4.22 -13.67
C ALA A 72 10.73 -4.67 -12.37
N LEU A 73 9.67 -5.45 -12.48
CA LEU A 73 8.88 -5.93 -11.35
C LEU A 73 9.25 -7.38 -11.09
N ALA A 74 10.18 -7.61 -10.17
CA ALA A 74 10.73 -8.92 -9.87
C ALA A 74 9.84 -9.66 -8.86
N GLN A 75 9.04 -10.58 -9.39
CA GLN A 75 8.19 -11.50 -8.64
C GLN A 75 9.02 -12.74 -8.27
N LEU A 76 9.51 -12.78 -7.03
CA LEU A 76 10.53 -13.73 -6.59
C LEU A 76 10.12 -14.48 -5.31
N ASP A 77 10.64 -15.69 -5.14
CA ASP A 77 10.53 -16.54 -3.96
C ASP A 77 11.80 -16.40 -3.09
N PRO A 78 11.73 -15.81 -1.88
CA PRO A 78 12.89 -15.59 -1.04
C PRO A 78 13.26 -16.84 -0.23
N THR A 79 14.55 -17.11 -0.08
CA THR A 79 15.00 -18.10 0.91
C THR A 79 14.91 -17.48 2.30
N VAL A 80 13.92 -17.94 3.08
CA VAL A 80 13.69 -17.46 4.46
C VAL A 80 14.95 -17.59 5.32
N GLY A 81 15.36 -16.49 5.95
CA GLY A 81 16.54 -16.39 6.80
C GLY A 81 17.88 -16.23 6.07
N ASP A 82 17.95 -16.40 4.75
CA ASP A 82 19.20 -16.39 3.99
C ASP A 82 19.37 -15.11 3.15
N LYS A 83 19.74 -14.02 3.83
CA LYS A 83 20.03 -12.71 3.21
C LYS A 83 21.03 -12.79 2.05
N ALA A 84 22.02 -13.69 2.13
CA ALA A 84 23.05 -13.82 1.10
C ALA A 84 22.49 -14.41 -0.20
N LYS A 85 21.65 -15.46 -0.12
CA LYS A 85 20.93 -15.99 -1.28
C LYS A 85 19.95 -14.98 -1.85
N ASN A 86 19.24 -14.23 -1.01
CA ASN A 86 18.25 -13.25 -1.46
C ASN A 86 18.91 -12.06 -2.16
N LEU A 87 20.04 -11.55 -1.65
CA LEU A 87 20.85 -10.53 -2.35
C LEU A 87 21.36 -11.04 -3.71
N LYS A 88 21.85 -12.27 -3.80
CA LYS A 88 22.27 -12.87 -5.08
C LYS A 88 21.11 -13.04 -6.08
N LYS A 89 19.91 -13.34 -5.60
CA LYS A 89 18.70 -13.43 -6.44
C LYS A 89 18.26 -12.03 -6.92
N LEU A 90 18.37 -10.99 -6.07
CA LEU A 90 18.20 -9.58 -6.48
C LEU A 90 19.21 -9.18 -7.56
N GLU A 91 20.50 -9.41 -7.34
CA GLU A 91 21.59 -9.14 -8.30
C GLU A 91 21.32 -9.78 -9.67
N THR A 92 20.91 -11.06 -9.68
CA THR A 92 20.55 -11.80 -10.90
C THR A 92 19.36 -11.17 -11.64
N ALA A 93 18.34 -10.70 -10.91
CA ALA A 93 17.18 -10.02 -11.48
C ALA A 93 17.56 -8.65 -12.07
N VAL A 94 18.41 -7.88 -11.39
CA VAL A 94 18.90 -6.57 -11.86
C VAL A 94 19.74 -6.71 -13.14
N ALA A 95 20.71 -7.63 -13.14
CA ALA A 95 21.60 -7.87 -14.27
C ALA A 95 20.86 -8.31 -15.55
N SER A 96 19.73 -9.02 -15.40
CA SER A 96 18.91 -9.49 -16.53
C SER A 96 17.86 -8.48 -17.00
N ALA A 97 17.41 -7.56 -16.14
CA ALA A 97 16.32 -6.65 -16.45
C ALA A 97 16.69 -5.46 -17.35
N GLN A 98 17.89 -4.90 -17.16
CA GLN A 98 18.35 -3.66 -17.84
C GLN A 98 17.28 -2.56 -17.79
N ALA A 99 16.96 -2.10 -16.58
CA ALA A 99 15.85 -1.22 -16.27
C ALA A 99 16.32 -0.01 -15.44
N ASP A 100 15.54 1.08 -15.45
CA ASP A 100 15.82 2.28 -14.66
C ASP A 100 15.54 2.07 -13.16
N LEU A 101 14.53 1.23 -12.88
CA LEU A 101 14.02 0.90 -11.57
C LEU A 101 13.69 -0.59 -11.50
N LEU A 102 14.20 -1.31 -10.50
CA LEU A 102 13.76 -2.66 -10.16
C LEU A 102 13.13 -2.68 -8.76
N LEU A 103 12.04 -3.43 -8.60
CA LEU A 103 11.40 -3.68 -7.32
C LEU A 103 11.33 -5.19 -7.04
N THR A 104 11.49 -5.59 -5.78
CA THR A 104 11.17 -6.95 -5.27
C THR A 104 10.02 -6.90 -4.27
N GLY A 105 9.68 -8.01 -3.62
CA GLY A 105 8.59 -8.07 -2.64
C GLY A 105 8.93 -7.53 -1.24
N GLU A 106 7.90 -7.49 -0.39
CA GLU A 106 7.99 -7.15 1.03
C GLU A 106 8.83 -8.16 1.81
N LEU A 107 9.67 -7.68 2.73
CA LEU A 107 10.61 -8.48 3.51
C LEU A 107 11.47 -9.47 2.68
N PHE A 108 11.62 -9.25 1.37
CA PHE A 108 12.31 -10.15 0.44
C PHE A 108 13.73 -10.55 0.90
N LEU A 109 14.49 -9.63 1.51
CA LEU A 109 15.84 -9.98 1.98
C LEU A 109 15.83 -11.00 3.13
N SER A 110 14.77 -11.09 3.94
CA SER A 110 14.65 -12.04 5.06
C SER A 110 13.70 -13.21 4.82
N GLY A 111 12.81 -13.13 3.83
CA GLY A 111 11.54 -13.87 3.83
C GLY A 111 10.52 -13.25 4.80
N TYR A 112 9.24 -13.48 4.54
CA TYR A 112 8.11 -12.88 5.28
C TYR A 112 7.78 -13.61 6.60
N MET A 113 8.00 -14.92 6.67
CA MET A 113 7.69 -15.78 7.82
C MET A 113 8.91 -16.11 8.69
N ALA A 114 9.96 -15.27 8.64
CA ALA A 114 11.14 -15.43 9.48
C ALA A 114 10.86 -15.24 10.99
N ARG A 115 9.73 -14.62 11.35
CA ARG A 115 9.20 -14.55 12.73
C ARG A 115 10.24 -14.04 13.74
N ALA A 116 10.47 -14.75 14.84
CA ALA A 116 11.44 -14.39 15.86
C ALA A 116 12.87 -14.18 15.30
N ALA A 117 13.22 -14.80 14.17
CA ALA A 117 14.51 -14.58 13.52
C ALA A 117 14.68 -13.15 12.97
N PHE A 118 13.62 -12.35 12.80
CA PHE A 118 13.73 -10.91 12.51
C PHE A 118 14.63 -10.19 13.53
N ALA A 119 14.63 -10.61 14.80
CA ALA A 119 15.50 -10.06 15.83
C ALA A 119 17.01 -10.27 15.57
N HIS A 120 17.39 -11.18 14.67
CA HIS A 120 18.77 -11.43 14.23
C HIS A 120 19.02 -11.04 12.77
N LEU A 121 17.98 -11.07 11.93
CA LEU A 121 18.07 -10.68 10.52
C LEU A 121 18.04 -9.16 10.32
N ALA A 122 17.44 -8.40 11.25
CA ALA A 122 17.27 -6.96 11.11
C ALA A 122 18.57 -6.17 11.27
N GLU A 123 18.79 -5.26 10.32
CA GLU A 123 19.96 -4.39 10.17
C GLU A 123 19.54 -2.92 10.14
N PRO A 124 20.41 -1.97 10.52
CA PRO A 124 20.18 -0.54 10.26
C PRO A 124 20.25 -0.24 8.75
N LEU A 125 19.82 0.96 8.34
CA LEU A 125 19.80 1.39 6.94
C LEU A 125 21.20 1.58 6.33
N ASP A 126 22.26 1.65 7.14
CA ASP A 126 23.65 1.58 6.72
C ASP A 126 24.25 0.16 6.94
N GLY A 127 23.40 -0.87 7.04
CA GLY A 127 23.79 -2.26 7.27
C GLY A 127 24.49 -2.93 6.09
N PRO A 128 25.16 -4.08 6.31
CA PRO A 128 25.76 -4.89 5.25
C PRO A 128 24.84 -5.17 4.04
N ALA A 129 23.56 -5.47 4.27
CA ALA A 129 22.61 -5.79 3.22
C ALA A 129 22.23 -4.57 2.37
N VAL A 130 22.04 -3.40 2.99
CA VAL A 130 21.78 -2.16 2.23
C VAL A 130 23.03 -1.74 1.47
N ARG A 131 24.23 -1.83 2.05
CA ARG A 131 25.49 -1.60 1.32
C ARG A 131 25.64 -2.51 0.11
N ALA A 132 25.36 -3.81 0.24
CA ALA A 132 25.39 -4.75 -0.88
C ALA A 132 24.39 -4.36 -1.98
N ALA A 133 23.15 -4.02 -1.62
CA ALA A 133 22.17 -3.53 -2.58
C ALA A 133 22.59 -2.21 -3.24
N THR A 134 23.21 -1.29 -2.50
CA THR A 134 23.78 -0.05 -3.07
C THR A 134 24.88 -0.34 -4.09
N SER A 135 25.76 -1.32 -3.84
CA SER A 135 26.77 -1.74 -4.82
C SER A 135 26.12 -2.31 -6.09
N ILE A 136 25.10 -3.17 -5.96
CA ILE A 136 24.34 -3.71 -7.11
C ILE A 136 23.68 -2.57 -7.91
N ALA A 137 23.08 -1.58 -7.23
CA ALA A 137 22.46 -0.42 -7.86
C ALA A 137 23.46 0.46 -8.63
N GLN A 138 24.67 0.64 -8.07
CA GLN A 138 25.77 1.37 -8.69
C GLN A 138 26.33 0.63 -9.92
N GLU A 139 26.60 -0.67 -9.80
CA GLU A 139 27.16 -1.50 -10.87
C GLU A 139 26.24 -1.55 -12.11
N HIS A 140 24.94 -1.73 -11.89
CA HIS A 140 23.95 -1.83 -12.98
C HIS A 140 23.28 -0.50 -13.35
N SER A 141 23.65 0.61 -12.71
CA SER A 141 23.00 1.93 -12.89
C SER A 141 21.47 1.93 -12.72
N THR A 142 20.94 1.02 -11.88
CA THR A 142 19.50 0.78 -11.67
C THR A 142 19.09 1.23 -10.26
N HIS A 143 17.96 1.93 -10.10
CA HIS A 143 17.38 2.19 -8.77
C HIS A 143 16.74 0.88 -8.25
N LEU A 144 16.97 0.50 -6.99
CA LEU A 144 16.40 -0.73 -6.42
C LEU A 144 15.46 -0.40 -5.27
N ILE A 145 14.29 -1.05 -5.25
CA ILE A 145 13.35 -1.04 -4.12
C ILE A 145 13.19 -2.48 -3.60
N PHE A 146 13.49 -2.70 -2.32
CA PHE A 146 13.41 -4.03 -1.72
C PHE A 146 12.89 -3.96 -0.28
N GLY A 147 12.26 -5.04 0.16
CA GLY A 147 11.78 -5.19 1.54
C GLY A 147 12.82 -5.81 2.47
N MET A 148 12.99 -5.23 3.66
CA MET A 148 13.81 -5.79 4.72
C MET A 148 13.28 -5.45 6.13
N PRO A 149 13.63 -6.25 7.15
CA PRO A 149 13.47 -5.85 8.53
C PRO A 149 14.57 -4.84 8.89
N GLU A 150 14.18 -3.58 9.11
CA GLU A 150 15.08 -2.54 9.62
C GLU A 150 15.20 -2.65 11.15
N ARG A 151 16.38 -2.37 11.71
CA ARG A 151 16.58 -2.08 13.12
C ARG A 151 16.94 -0.61 13.31
N GLU A 152 16.10 0.12 14.02
CA GLU A 152 16.41 1.48 14.44
C GLU A 152 17.51 1.47 15.51
N GLU A 153 18.62 2.16 15.26
CA GLU A 153 19.80 2.07 16.12
C GLU A 153 19.57 2.68 17.52
N SER A 154 18.76 3.73 17.63
CA SER A 154 18.50 4.46 18.87
C SER A 154 17.59 3.72 19.85
N THR A 155 16.53 3.07 19.36
CA THR A 155 15.51 2.41 20.20
C THR A 155 15.56 0.88 20.13
N LYS A 156 16.34 0.33 19.19
CA LYS A 156 16.39 -1.10 18.83
C LYS A 156 15.05 -1.70 18.39
N ARG A 157 14.02 -0.86 18.15
CA ARG A 157 12.76 -1.25 17.51
C ARG A 157 13.03 -1.78 16.11
N LEU A 158 12.26 -2.78 15.69
CA LEU A 158 12.28 -3.29 14.33
C LEU A 158 11.15 -2.68 13.52
N PHE A 159 11.36 -2.51 12.22
CA PHE A 159 10.34 -2.00 11.30
C PHE A 159 10.33 -2.82 10.00
N ASN A 160 9.14 -3.16 9.52
CA ASN A 160 8.96 -3.68 8.16
C ASN A 160 9.16 -2.51 7.19
N THR A 161 10.19 -2.59 6.34
CA THR A 161 10.75 -1.41 5.67
C THR A 161 11.01 -1.67 4.19
N ALA A 162 10.51 -0.76 3.36
CA ALA A 162 10.84 -0.66 1.95
C ALA A 162 12.02 0.30 1.82
N VAL A 163 13.15 -0.18 1.33
CA VAL A 163 14.36 0.62 1.12
C VAL A 163 14.49 0.89 -0.38
N LEU A 164 14.69 2.16 -0.75
CA LEU A 164 15.10 2.58 -2.07
C LEU A 164 16.59 2.93 -2.04
N VAL A 165 17.40 2.28 -2.87
CA VAL A 165 18.79 2.67 -3.14
C VAL A 165 18.92 3.14 -4.59
N ALA A 166 19.60 4.27 -4.80
CA ALA A 166 19.79 4.87 -6.12
C ALA A 166 21.22 4.64 -6.63
N PRO A 167 21.46 4.71 -7.96
CA PRO A 167 22.79 4.54 -8.55
C PRO A 167 23.86 5.55 -8.11
N ASP A 168 23.46 6.69 -7.54
CA ASP A 168 24.38 7.69 -6.96
C ASP A 168 24.75 7.39 -5.49
N GLY A 169 24.23 6.30 -4.91
CA GLY A 169 24.42 5.92 -3.52
C GLY A 169 23.41 6.52 -2.54
N LYS A 170 22.42 7.31 -2.99
CA LYS A 170 21.33 7.76 -2.11
C LYS A 170 20.56 6.56 -1.58
N VAL A 171 20.35 6.52 -0.26
CA VAL A 171 19.49 5.56 0.44
C VAL A 171 18.30 6.31 1.04
N ALA A 172 17.10 5.83 0.77
CA ALA A 172 15.86 6.30 1.37
C ALA A 172 15.04 5.10 1.84
N ALA A 173 14.18 5.30 2.85
CA ALA A 173 13.41 4.21 3.44
C ALA A 173 12.00 4.66 3.84
N TYR A 174 11.05 3.74 3.70
CA TYR A 174 9.69 3.86 4.20
C TYR A 174 9.40 2.71 5.16
N ARG A 175 9.04 3.05 6.40
CA ARG A 175 8.63 2.10 7.44
C ARG A 175 7.12 1.95 7.38
N LYS A 176 6.62 0.72 7.34
CA LYS A 176 5.20 0.38 7.19
C LYS A 176 4.32 1.05 8.26
N VAL A 177 3.36 1.88 7.85
CA VAL A 177 2.49 2.63 8.77
C VAL A 177 1.39 1.72 9.35
N TYR A 178 0.94 0.71 8.60
CA TYR A 178 -0.04 -0.27 9.05
C TYR A 178 0.51 -1.71 8.97
N PRO A 179 1.27 -2.19 9.98
CA PRO A 179 1.63 -3.60 10.11
C PRO A 179 0.39 -4.49 10.20
N ALA A 180 0.29 -5.54 9.37
CA ALA A 180 -0.90 -6.40 9.35
C ALA A 180 -0.95 -7.32 10.59
N ASN A 181 -2.06 -7.25 11.31
CA ASN A 181 -2.29 -7.94 12.59
C ASN A 181 -3.69 -8.57 12.62
N PHE A 182 -4.00 -9.37 11.60
CA PHE A 182 -5.29 -10.01 11.42
C PHE A 182 -5.15 -11.28 10.55
N GLY A 183 -6.04 -12.24 10.73
CA GLY A 183 -6.02 -13.49 9.95
C GLY A 183 -4.68 -14.23 10.13
N PRO A 184 -3.93 -14.52 9.05
CA PRO A 184 -2.63 -15.18 9.15
C PRO A 184 -1.47 -14.24 9.52
N PHE A 185 -1.72 -12.92 9.64
CA PHE A 185 -0.66 -11.92 9.82
C PHE A 185 -0.44 -11.56 11.29
N GLU A 186 0.83 -11.52 11.66
CA GLU A 186 1.32 -11.32 13.04
C GLU A 186 2.42 -10.25 13.12
N GLU A 187 2.46 -9.31 12.17
CA GLU A 187 3.58 -8.36 12.02
C GLU A 187 3.82 -7.50 13.26
N GLY A 188 2.78 -7.13 14.01
CA GLY A 188 2.87 -6.33 15.23
C GLY A 188 3.44 -7.07 16.44
N LEU A 189 3.70 -8.37 16.33
CA LEU A 189 4.56 -9.09 17.28
C LEU A 189 6.04 -8.74 17.09
N TYR A 190 6.42 -8.27 15.90
CA TYR A 190 7.83 -8.08 15.50
C TYR A 190 8.16 -6.62 15.16
N PHE A 191 7.24 -5.89 14.53
CA PHE A 191 7.48 -4.60 13.91
C PHE A 191 6.66 -3.48 14.55
N ALA A 192 7.33 -2.37 14.85
CA ALA A 192 6.70 -1.11 15.19
C ALA A 192 6.09 -0.44 13.95
N ARG A 193 5.17 0.50 14.17
CA ARG A 193 4.54 1.30 13.11
C ARG A 193 5.48 2.41 12.66
N GLY A 194 5.61 2.61 11.35
CA GLY A 194 6.16 3.84 10.79
C GLY A 194 5.28 5.05 11.11
N GLU A 195 5.91 6.23 11.21
CA GLU A 195 5.26 7.50 11.58
C GLU A 195 5.26 8.51 10.42
N ASP A 196 5.94 8.20 9.31
CA ASP A 196 6.18 9.10 8.19
C ASP A 196 5.87 8.44 6.84
N LEU A 197 5.41 9.24 5.89
CA LEU A 197 5.44 8.91 4.45
C LEU A 197 6.80 9.31 3.85
N THR A 198 7.22 8.64 2.78
CA THR A 198 8.50 8.89 2.10
C THR A 198 8.30 9.10 0.60
N ILE A 199 8.65 10.29 0.10
CA ILE A 199 8.86 10.56 -1.33
C ILE A 199 10.35 10.70 -1.58
N VAL A 200 10.87 9.99 -2.57
CA VAL A 200 12.27 10.07 -2.99
C VAL A 200 12.35 10.87 -4.29
N ASP A 201 13.15 11.93 -4.27
CA ASP A 201 13.46 12.73 -5.46
C ASP A 201 14.62 12.05 -6.21
N THR A 202 14.33 11.46 -7.37
CA THR A 202 15.29 10.71 -8.20
C THR A 202 15.39 11.28 -9.62
N LYS A 203 16.41 10.86 -10.38
CA LYS A 203 16.55 11.22 -11.82
C LYS A 203 15.38 10.70 -12.68
N ILE A 204 14.72 9.65 -12.22
CA ILE A 204 13.60 8.98 -12.90
C ILE A 204 12.23 9.43 -12.35
N GLY A 205 12.20 10.56 -11.62
CA GLY A 205 10.99 11.17 -11.08
C GLY A 205 10.80 10.98 -9.57
N ARG A 206 9.66 11.44 -9.07
CA ARG A 206 9.32 11.44 -7.64
C ARG A 206 8.57 10.16 -7.26
N ILE A 207 9.26 9.26 -6.56
CA ILE A 207 8.76 7.93 -6.22
C ILE A 207 8.27 7.92 -4.77
N ALA A 208 7.01 7.56 -4.58
CA ALA A 208 6.42 7.28 -3.27
C ALA A 208 6.49 5.79 -2.95
N LEU A 209 6.69 5.43 -1.68
CA LEU A 209 6.81 4.04 -1.21
C LEU A 209 5.61 3.65 -0.33
N LEU A 210 5.04 2.46 -0.52
CA LEU A 210 4.09 1.81 0.38
C LEU A 210 4.38 0.31 0.50
N ILE A 211 3.84 -0.33 1.54
CA ILE A 211 4.02 -1.76 1.78
C ILE A 211 2.66 -2.44 1.97
N CYS A 212 2.30 -3.35 1.06
CA CYS A 212 1.21 -4.32 1.20
C CYS A 212 -0.10 -3.73 1.76
N TYR A 213 -0.38 -3.98 3.05
CA TYR A 213 -1.62 -3.59 3.73
C TYR A 213 -1.88 -2.08 3.71
N ASP A 214 -0.84 -1.24 3.63
CA ASP A 214 -0.97 0.20 3.46
C ASP A 214 -1.82 0.59 2.22
N SER A 215 -1.85 -0.26 1.18
CA SER A 215 -2.66 -0.05 -0.04
C SER A 215 -4.16 0.04 0.23
N PHE A 216 -4.65 -0.57 1.31
CA PHE A 216 -6.05 -0.52 1.72
C PHE A 216 -6.46 0.84 2.30
N PHE A 217 -5.51 1.69 2.65
CA PHE A 217 -5.71 3.02 3.24
C PHE A 217 -5.58 4.11 2.15
N PRO A 218 -6.70 4.51 1.49
CA PRO A 218 -6.68 5.48 0.38
C PRO A 218 -6.03 6.82 0.74
N GLU A 219 -6.09 7.20 2.02
CA GLU A 219 -5.51 8.43 2.55
C GLU A 219 -3.99 8.54 2.29
N LEU A 220 -3.25 7.43 2.32
CA LEU A 220 -1.79 7.46 2.11
C LEU A 220 -1.44 7.73 0.65
N ALA A 221 -2.07 7.00 -0.28
CA ALA A 221 -1.91 7.23 -1.71
C ALA A 221 -2.39 8.63 -2.13
N LYS A 222 -3.45 9.14 -1.49
CA LYS A 222 -3.96 10.50 -1.67
C LYS A 222 -2.96 11.56 -1.19
N ALA A 223 -2.38 11.38 0.00
CA ALA A 223 -1.37 12.27 0.55
C ALA A 223 -0.14 12.35 -0.35
N TYR A 224 0.39 11.21 -0.82
CA TYR A 224 1.50 11.16 -1.78
C TYR A 224 1.21 11.93 -3.08
N ALA A 225 0.02 11.74 -3.65
CA ALA A 225 -0.37 12.41 -4.88
C ALA A 225 -0.51 13.94 -4.70
N ILE A 226 -1.00 14.39 -3.54
CA ILE A 226 -1.08 15.82 -3.16
C ILE A 226 0.32 16.43 -3.00
N GLU A 227 1.24 15.73 -2.33
CA GLU A 227 2.66 16.15 -2.20
C GLU A 227 3.45 16.07 -3.52
N GLY A 228 2.82 15.54 -4.57
CA GLY A 228 3.30 15.60 -5.93
C GLY A 228 4.12 14.38 -6.36
N ALA A 229 4.05 13.26 -5.65
CA ALA A 229 4.57 12.00 -6.15
C ALA A 229 4.07 11.74 -7.59
N GLN A 230 4.94 11.15 -8.41
CA GLN A 230 4.68 10.86 -9.82
C GLN A 230 4.52 9.36 -10.07
N LEU A 231 5.13 8.52 -9.23
CA LEU A 231 5.02 7.07 -9.26
C LEU A 231 4.78 6.56 -7.84
N LEU A 232 3.86 5.61 -7.68
CA LEU A 232 3.65 4.89 -6.42
C LEU A 232 4.21 3.46 -6.55
N ALA A 233 5.25 3.18 -5.77
CA ALA A 233 5.84 1.86 -5.65
C ALA A 233 5.29 1.12 -4.42
N ILE A 234 4.79 -0.10 -4.63
CA ILE A 234 4.20 -0.93 -3.58
C ILE A 234 4.85 -2.31 -3.59
N ILE A 235 5.57 -2.63 -2.51
CA ILE A 235 6.13 -3.98 -2.30
C ILE A 235 5.23 -4.79 -1.36
N SER A 236 5.04 -6.08 -1.63
CA SER A 236 4.10 -6.93 -0.88
C SER A 236 4.55 -8.37 -0.70
N ALA A 237 3.97 -8.99 0.32
CA ALA A 237 3.96 -10.43 0.61
C ALA A 237 2.51 -10.83 0.96
N SER A 238 1.59 -10.56 0.04
CA SER A 238 0.17 -10.85 0.22
C SER A 238 -0.18 -12.28 -0.24
N PRO A 239 -0.98 -13.02 0.55
CA PRO A 239 -1.38 -14.39 0.23
C PRO A 239 -2.31 -14.43 -0.99
N SER A 240 -2.37 -15.58 -1.65
CA SER A 240 -3.32 -15.88 -2.73
C SER A 240 -4.77 -15.45 -2.43
N THR A 241 -5.22 -15.67 -1.18
CA THR A 241 -6.56 -15.29 -0.69
C THR A 241 -6.85 -13.78 -0.73
N SER A 242 -5.81 -12.94 -0.77
CA SER A 242 -5.94 -11.48 -0.84
C SER A 242 -5.88 -10.92 -2.27
N LYS A 243 -5.43 -11.71 -3.26
CA LYS A 243 -5.29 -11.24 -4.66
C LYS A 243 -6.59 -10.64 -5.24
N PRO A 244 -7.80 -11.22 -5.04
CA PRO A 244 -9.05 -10.66 -5.56
C PRO A 244 -9.48 -9.32 -4.91
N LEU A 245 -8.75 -8.87 -3.88
CA LEU A 245 -8.87 -7.54 -3.29
C LEU A 245 -7.86 -6.59 -3.93
N PHE A 246 -6.58 -7.00 -4.04
CA PHE A 246 -5.52 -6.23 -4.70
C PHE A 246 -5.85 -5.91 -6.16
N ASP A 247 -6.38 -6.88 -6.92
CA ASP A 247 -6.83 -6.71 -8.30
C ASP A 247 -7.91 -5.61 -8.47
N LYS A 248 -8.58 -5.21 -7.38
CA LYS A 248 -9.58 -4.12 -7.35
C LYS A 248 -9.00 -2.82 -6.80
N ILE A 249 -8.24 -2.90 -5.71
CA ILE A 249 -7.74 -1.68 -5.05
C ILE A 249 -6.57 -1.05 -5.79
N LEU A 250 -5.68 -1.82 -6.44
CA LEU A 250 -4.51 -1.23 -7.11
C LEU A 250 -4.92 -0.34 -8.30
N PRO A 251 -5.82 -0.75 -9.22
CA PRO A 251 -6.33 0.15 -10.25
C PRO A 251 -7.10 1.34 -9.66
N ALA A 252 -7.86 1.14 -8.59
CA ALA A 252 -8.57 2.23 -7.91
C ALA A 252 -7.59 3.29 -7.37
N ARG A 253 -6.49 2.89 -6.72
CA ARG A 253 -5.47 3.83 -6.22
C ARG A 253 -4.81 4.63 -7.33
N ALA A 254 -4.57 4.03 -8.50
CA ALA A 254 -4.06 4.76 -9.65
C ALA A 254 -5.08 5.78 -10.18
N ILE A 255 -6.32 5.35 -10.42
CA ILE A 255 -7.42 6.17 -10.96
C ILE A 255 -7.81 7.33 -10.01
N GLU A 256 -7.92 7.06 -8.71
CA GLU A 256 -8.30 8.06 -7.70
C GLU A 256 -7.29 9.21 -7.60
N ASN A 257 -6.04 8.96 -7.97
CA ASN A 257 -4.91 9.86 -7.78
C ASN A 257 -4.26 10.37 -9.09
N ALA A 258 -4.71 9.86 -10.24
CA ALA A 258 -4.11 10.14 -11.54
C ALA A 258 -2.57 9.99 -11.50
N MET A 259 -2.12 8.83 -11.01
CA MET A 259 -0.72 8.51 -10.71
C MET A 259 -0.47 7.04 -11.04
N PRO A 260 0.53 6.69 -11.87
CA PRO A 260 0.88 5.30 -12.11
C PRO A 260 1.34 4.60 -10.83
N LEU A 261 1.14 3.29 -10.81
CA LEU A 261 1.41 2.42 -9.68
C LEU A 261 2.18 1.19 -10.17
N VAL A 262 3.27 0.85 -9.50
CA VAL A 262 3.99 -0.41 -9.70
C VAL A 262 3.90 -1.25 -8.43
N TYR A 263 3.44 -2.49 -8.58
CA TYR A 263 3.18 -3.42 -7.48
C TYR A 263 3.96 -4.71 -7.69
N THR A 264 4.76 -5.09 -6.69
CA THR A 264 5.45 -6.38 -6.63
C THR A 264 4.95 -7.19 -5.44
N ASN A 265 4.80 -8.49 -5.66
CA ASN A 265 4.44 -9.44 -4.62
C ASN A 265 5.40 -10.64 -4.64
N LEU A 266 5.60 -11.29 -3.50
CA LEU A 266 6.30 -12.58 -3.45
C LEU A 266 5.52 -13.66 -4.21
N VAL A 267 6.23 -14.72 -4.58
CA VAL A 267 5.68 -16.03 -4.98
C VAL A 267 6.27 -17.12 -4.09
N GLY A 268 5.75 -18.34 -4.20
CA GLY A 268 6.22 -19.49 -3.43
C GLY A 268 5.36 -19.75 -2.19
N THR A 269 5.92 -20.47 -1.22
CA THR A 269 5.19 -20.86 0.00
C THR A 269 6.11 -20.76 1.21
N GLU A 270 5.73 -19.90 2.15
CA GLU A 270 6.41 -19.75 3.43
C GLU A 270 5.52 -20.29 4.56
N LEU A 271 5.94 -21.40 5.18
CA LEU A 271 5.19 -22.13 6.21
C LEU A 271 3.75 -22.47 5.76
N ASN A 272 2.77 -21.73 6.26
CA ASN A 272 1.33 -21.91 6.00
C ASN A 272 0.73 -20.82 5.10
N ILE A 273 1.58 -20.00 4.46
CA ILE A 273 1.17 -18.92 3.56
C ILE A 273 1.67 -19.21 2.16
N VAL A 274 0.74 -19.21 1.19
CA VAL A 274 1.04 -19.33 -0.25
C VAL A 274 0.95 -17.95 -0.88
N PHE A 275 2.05 -17.49 -1.46
CA PHE A 275 2.09 -16.22 -2.21
C PHE A 275 1.86 -16.50 -3.70
N GLN A 276 0.86 -15.84 -4.27
CA GLN A 276 0.44 -16.05 -5.66
C GLN A 276 1.18 -15.14 -6.65
N GLY A 277 1.90 -14.13 -6.18
CA GLY A 277 2.35 -13.07 -7.07
C GLY A 277 1.21 -12.09 -7.39
N GLY A 278 0.84 -11.97 -8.66
CA GLY A 278 -0.05 -10.91 -9.15
C GLY A 278 0.66 -9.55 -9.31
N THR A 279 1.98 -9.58 -9.41
CA THR A 279 2.86 -8.43 -9.69
C THR A 279 2.43 -7.72 -10.98
N GLN A 280 2.31 -6.39 -10.96
CA GLN A 280 1.75 -5.61 -12.08
C GLN A 280 2.15 -4.13 -12.10
N ALA A 281 2.23 -3.56 -13.30
CA ALA A 281 2.36 -2.13 -13.57
C ALA A 281 1.02 -1.57 -14.05
N ILE A 282 0.61 -0.43 -13.49
CA ILE A 282 -0.69 0.21 -13.77
C ILE A 282 -0.46 1.68 -14.10
N GLY A 283 -1.04 2.16 -15.19
CA GLY A 283 -0.95 3.55 -15.62
C GLY A 283 -1.88 4.48 -14.82
N PRO A 284 -1.74 5.82 -14.99
CA PRO A 284 -2.48 6.80 -14.20
C PRO A 284 -4.01 6.81 -14.44
N ARG A 285 -4.52 6.14 -15.47
CA ARG A 285 -5.95 5.95 -15.75
C ARG A 285 -6.44 4.54 -15.38
N GLY A 286 -5.61 3.72 -14.74
CA GLY A 286 -5.93 2.34 -14.37
C GLY A 286 -5.70 1.32 -15.49
N GLU A 287 -5.01 1.69 -16.57
CA GLU A 287 -4.62 0.76 -17.63
C GLU A 287 -3.55 -0.22 -17.15
N ASN A 288 -3.66 -1.50 -17.53
CA ASN A 288 -2.62 -2.50 -17.27
C ASN A 288 -1.44 -2.27 -18.25
N LEU A 289 -0.25 -2.01 -17.71
CA LEU A 289 0.99 -1.79 -18.47
C LEU A 289 1.87 -3.06 -18.54
N GLY A 290 1.56 -4.08 -17.74
CA GLY A 290 2.27 -5.34 -17.66
C GLY A 290 1.91 -6.09 -16.37
N GLN A 291 1.77 -7.42 -16.45
CA GLN A 291 1.41 -8.27 -15.31
C GLN A 291 2.18 -9.60 -15.38
N ALA A 292 2.57 -10.11 -14.22
CA ALA A 292 3.29 -11.37 -14.08
C ALA A 292 2.31 -12.55 -14.14
N GLU A 293 2.81 -13.71 -14.55
CA GLU A 293 2.08 -14.97 -14.40
C GLU A 293 1.97 -15.34 -12.91
N ASP A 294 0.80 -15.79 -12.47
CA ASP A 294 0.58 -16.19 -11.08
C ASP A 294 1.38 -17.45 -10.72
N PHE A 295 1.88 -17.52 -9.48
CA PHE A 295 2.68 -18.61 -8.91
C PHE A 295 4.05 -18.90 -9.58
N VAL A 296 4.49 -18.08 -10.54
CA VAL A 296 5.75 -18.27 -11.29
C VAL A 296 6.77 -17.20 -10.91
N GLU A 297 8.00 -17.61 -10.57
CA GLU A 297 9.13 -16.68 -10.44
C GLU A 297 9.43 -16.04 -11.80
N SER A 298 9.30 -14.72 -11.89
CA SER A 298 9.43 -13.97 -13.14
C SER A 298 9.77 -12.50 -12.89
N THR A 299 10.26 -11.81 -13.91
CA THR A 299 10.43 -10.34 -13.87
C THR A 299 9.66 -9.74 -15.04
N VAL A 300 8.71 -8.86 -14.73
CA VAL A 300 7.93 -8.14 -15.74
C VAL A 300 8.63 -6.83 -16.05
N ILE A 301 8.89 -6.56 -17.33
CA ILE A 301 9.37 -5.27 -17.79
C ILE A 301 8.19 -4.47 -18.33
N ALA A 302 8.05 -3.21 -17.90
CA ALA A 302 7.06 -2.27 -18.41
C ALA A 302 7.65 -0.86 -18.52
N ASP A 303 7.18 -0.05 -19.48
CA ASP A 303 7.59 1.34 -19.62
C ASP A 303 6.51 2.26 -19.03
N VAL A 304 6.85 3.03 -18.00
CA VAL A 304 5.92 3.90 -17.26
C VAL A 304 6.21 5.36 -17.64
N ASP A 305 5.34 5.93 -18.48
CA ASP A 305 5.50 7.31 -18.95
C ASP A 305 4.99 8.36 -17.94
N LEU A 306 5.91 8.92 -17.15
CA LEU A 306 5.58 9.96 -16.18
C LEU A 306 5.13 11.29 -16.81
N ARG A 307 5.30 11.49 -18.12
CA ARG A 307 4.78 12.66 -18.86
C ARG A 307 3.26 12.61 -19.02
N ASP A 308 2.64 11.45 -18.84
CA ASP A 308 1.18 11.30 -18.89
C ASP A 308 0.51 11.72 -17.56
N VAL A 309 1.27 11.84 -16.45
CA VAL A 309 0.73 12.23 -15.14
C VAL A 309 0.03 13.61 -15.15
N PRO A 310 0.62 14.70 -15.71
CA PRO A 310 -0.08 15.97 -15.86
C PRO A 310 -1.35 15.87 -16.73
N THR A 311 -1.30 15.09 -17.80
CA THR A 311 -2.45 14.86 -18.70
C THR A 311 -3.59 14.14 -17.99
N ALA A 312 -3.28 13.04 -17.30
CA ALA A 312 -4.23 12.27 -16.51
C ALA A 312 -4.84 13.11 -15.38
N ARG A 313 -4.03 13.93 -14.68
CA ARG A 313 -4.52 14.88 -13.66
C ARG A 313 -5.39 15.99 -14.24
N THR A 314 -5.18 16.38 -15.50
CA THR A 314 -6.04 17.36 -16.19
C THR A 314 -7.37 16.72 -16.61
N PHE A 315 -7.33 15.49 -17.13
CA PHE A 315 -8.51 14.74 -17.55
C PHE A 315 -9.40 14.28 -16.37
N ARG A 316 -8.78 13.91 -15.25
CA ARG A 316 -9.44 13.52 -14.00
C ARG A 316 -8.87 14.36 -12.84
N PRO A 317 -9.37 15.59 -12.63
CA PRO A 317 -8.81 16.55 -11.68
C PRO A 317 -9.15 16.29 -10.21
N THR A 318 -9.19 15.03 -9.78
CA THR A 318 -9.51 14.64 -8.40
C THR A 318 -8.61 15.32 -7.37
N LEU A 319 -7.33 15.54 -7.67
CA LEU A 319 -6.39 16.24 -6.79
C LEU A 319 -6.66 17.75 -6.67
N ARG A 320 -7.18 18.39 -7.72
CA ARG A 320 -7.59 19.81 -7.70
C ARG A 320 -8.90 19.97 -6.92
N ASP A 321 -9.82 19.04 -7.11
CA ASP A 321 -11.18 19.07 -6.54
C ASP A 321 -11.23 18.44 -5.13
N THR A 322 -10.06 18.10 -4.56
CA THR A 322 -9.85 17.50 -3.24
C THR A 322 -10.06 18.54 -2.13
N ARG A 323 -11.18 18.40 -1.40
CA ARG A 323 -11.69 19.27 -0.33
C ARG A 323 -11.07 18.92 1.04
N LYS A 324 -9.86 19.40 1.32
CA LYS A 324 -9.09 19.04 2.53
C LYS A 324 -9.85 19.23 3.84
N GLU A 325 -10.70 20.25 3.92
CA GLU A 325 -11.47 20.61 5.11
C GLU A 325 -12.47 19.52 5.57
N PHE A 326 -12.81 18.56 4.70
CA PHE A 326 -13.72 17.47 5.06
C PHE A 326 -13.06 16.32 5.83
N TRP A 327 -11.73 16.19 5.80
CA TRP A 327 -11.02 15.12 6.50
C TRP A 327 -9.90 15.60 7.41
N GLU A 328 -9.42 16.85 7.31
CA GLU A 328 -8.54 17.44 8.34
C GLU A 328 -9.01 17.23 9.80
N PRO A 329 -10.32 17.24 10.13
CA PRO A 329 -10.78 16.95 11.50
C PRO A 329 -10.64 15.50 11.96
N VAL A 330 -10.35 14.54 11.06
CA VAL A 330 -10.27 13.10 11.36
C VAL A 330 -8.98 12.44 10.86
N ALA A 331 -8.22 13.10 10.00
CA ALA A 331 -6.95 12.64 9.49
C ALA A 331 -5.82 12.99 10.49
N PRO A 332 -5.01 12.01 10.93
CA PRO A 332 -3.80 12.34 11.66
C PRO A 332 -2.85 13.16 10.78
N THR A 333 -2.09 14.07 11.38
CA THR A 333 -0.98 14.73 10.68
C THR A 333 0.13 13.72 10.44
N ILE A 334 0.18 13.13 9.25
CA ILE A 334 1.27 12.23 8.85
C ILE A 334 2.33 13.07 8.12
N PRO A 335 3.54 13.27 8.70
CA PRO A 335 4.63 13.96 8.03
C PRO A 335 5.05 13.21 6.76
N VAL A 336 5.43 13.98 5.73
CA VAL A 336 5.98 13.44 4.47
C VAL A 336 7.45 13.83 4.37
N ARG A 337 8.33 12.87 4.58
CA ARG A 337 9.77 13.04 4.37
C ARG A 337 10.08 13.05 2.88
N ARG A 338 10.99 13.95 2.50
CA ARG A 338 11.58 14.03 1.15
C ARG A 338 13.05 13.65 1.26
N ALA A 339 13.50 12.77 0.38
CA ALA A 339 14.85 12.18 0.41
C ALA A 339 15.58 12.32 -0.92
#